data_AF-A0A2T5C4D2-F1
#
_entry.id   AF-A0A2T5C4D2-F1
#
_cell.length_a   1.000
_cell.length_b   1.000
_cell.length_c   1.000
_cell.angle_alpha   90.00
_cell.angle_beta   90.00
_cell.angle_gamma   90.00
#
_symmetry.space_group_name_H-M   'P 1'
#
loop_
_entity.id
_entity.type
_entity.pdbx_description
1 polymer ?
#
loop_
_entity_poly.entity_id
_entity_poly.type
_entity_poly.pdbx_seq_one_letter_code
_entity_poly.pdbx_strand_id
1 'polypeptide(L)'
;MSTPTIPDWISAASSFLSIPIIIWGIVKIFKKDKNQERKINSLENLAISQDEMIKKMTEQINELAKQTSEYQFQSVLMKESNSLISKQIELQNDIFLHNKGIEEKKLEIQEIKRLSEIKPHFTNNGGSGSSSNFLINLKNKGFTARNLRLNKIRGEFIIFEKLNPEVEIDSGKNIEIKANITPSGRNQDNGNRDYEIELLFEDIDGNKYKQKIENRKIGNPELIKE
;
A
#
# COMPACT_ATOMS: atom_id res chain seq x y z
N MET A 1 -0.48 96.11 -105.71
CA MET A 1 -0.46 94.63 -105.72
C MET A 1 -0.72 94.18 -104.30
N SER A 2 -1.87 93.55 -104.08
CA SER A 2 -2.43 93.14 -102.79
C SER A 2 -1.83 91.83 -102.29
N THR A 3 -1.33 91.83 -101.06
CA THR A 3 -1.00 90.61 -100.31
C THR A 3 -2.29 89.93 -99.84
N PRO A 4 -2.41 88.59 -99.96
CA PRO A 4 -3.64 87.90 -99.61
C PRO A 4 -3.81 87.83 -98.10
N THR A 5 -4.88 88.42 -97.60
CA THR A 5 -5.44 88.21 -96.26
C THR A 5 -5.95 86.78 -96.18
N ILE A 6 -5.31 85.96 -95.33
CA ILE A 6 -5.83 84.62 -95.01
C ILE A 6 -7.21 84.82 -94.35
N PRO A 7 -8.27 84.14 -94.82
CA PRO A 7 -9.61 84.36 -94.30
C PRO A 7 -9.74 83.98 -92.82
N ASP A 8 -10.37 84.84 -92.02
CA ASP A 8 -10.63 84.65 -90.58
C ASP A 8 -11.38 83.34 -90.24
N TRP A 9 -12.08 82.73 -91.20
CA TRP A 9 -12.73 81.44 -91.00
C TRP A 9 -11.75 80.26 -90.90
N ILE A 10 -10.55 80.37 -91.49
CA ILE A 10 -9.52 79.33 -91.42
C ILE A 10 -8.84 79.33 -90.04
N SER A 11 -8.59 80.51 -89.46
CA SER A 11 -8.09 80.62 -88.10
C SER A 11 -9.15 80.17 -87.08
N ALA A 12 -10.42 80.50 -87.29
CA ALA A 12 -11.56 80.03 -86.50
C ALA A 12 -11.78 78.51 -86.61
N ALA A 13 -11.62 77.91 -87.80
CA ALA A 13 -11.72 76.46 -88.01
C ALA A 13 -10.55 75.69 -87.35
N SER A 14 -9.34 76.24 -87.40
CA SER A 14 -8.17 75.65 -86.72
C SER A 14 -8.29 75.70 -85.19
N SER A 15 -8.96 76.72 -84.63
CA SER A 15 -9.24 76.83 -83.20
C SER A 15 -10.42 75.94 -82.78
N PHE A 16 -11.42 75.73 -83.64
CA PHE A 16 -12.52 74.78 -83.36
C PHE A 16 -12.09 73.31 -83.34
N LEU A 17 -11.09 72.92 -84.15
CA LEU A 17 -10.58 71.55 -84.20
C LEU A 17 -9.53 71.25 -83.13
N SER A 18 -8.82 72.26 -82.63
CA SER A 18 -7.77 72.08 -81.61
C SER A 18 -8.33 72.02 -80.18
N ILE A 19 -9.43 72.70 -79.88
CA ILE A 19 -10.07 72.68 -78.55
C ILE A 19 -10.50 71.25 -78.11
N PRO A 20 -11.18 70.43 -78.94
CA PRO A 20 -11.56 69.06 -78.57
C PRO A 20 -10.35 68.16 -78.28
N ILE A 21 -9.25 68.33 -79.01
CA ILE A 21 -8.03 67.53 -78.86
C ILE A 21 -7.34 67.88 -77.53
N ILE A 22 -7.27 69.17 -77.19
CA ILE A 22 -6.71 69.64 -75.92
C ILE A 22 -7.57 69.18 -74.74
N ILE A 23 -8.90 69.29 -74.84
CA ILE A 23 -9.83 68.81 -73.80
C ILE A 23 -9.69 67.29 -73.62
N TRP A 24 -9.60 66.51 -74.70
CA TRP A 24 -9.41 65.06 -74.61
C TRP A 24 -8.05 64.68 -74.00
N GLY A 25 -6.99 65.44 -74.33
CA GLY A 25 -5.68 65.32 -73.70
C GLY A 25 -5.73 65.56 -72.19
N ILE A 26 -6.39 66.64 -71.77
CA ILE A 26 -6.58 66.98 -70.35
C ILE A 26 -7.41 65.90 -69.63
N VAL A 27 -8.53 65.46 -70.20
CA VAL A 27 -9.36 64.38 -69.63
C VAL A 27 -8.58 63.06 -69.50
N LYS A 28 -7.73 62.75 -70.47
CA LYS A 28 -6.88 61.55 -70.44
C LYS A 28 -5.80 61.65 -69.36
N ILE A 29 -5.22 62.84 -69.15
CA ILE A 29 -4.27 63.12 -68.06
C ILE A 29 -4.98 62.97 -66.71
N PHE A 30 -6.15 63.59 -66.52
CA PHE A 30 -6.94 63.44 -65.28
C PHE A 30 -7.38 61.99 -65.02
N LYS A 31 -7.76 61.23 -66.06
CA LYS A 31 -8.07 59.79 -65.91
C LYS A 31 -6.86 58.97 -65.53
N LYS A 32 -5.67 59.30 -66.07
CA LYS A 32 -4.42 58.63 -65.75
C LYS A 32 -3.99 58.93 -64.32
N ASP A 33 -4.07 60.19 -63.89
CA ASP A 33 -3.80 60.61 -62.51
C ASP A 33 -4.76 59.92 -61.55
N LYS A 34 -6.07 59.90 -61.83
CA LYS A 34 -7.06 59.21 -60.98
C LYS A 34 -6.83 57.69 -60.89
N ASN A 35 -6.31 57.07 -61.94
CA ASN A 35 -5.93 55.66 -61.91
C ASN A 35 -4.61 55.43 -61.15
N GLN A 36 -3.66 56.37 -61.21
CA GLN A 36 -2.44 56.32 -60.41
C GLN A 36 -2.76 56.54 -58.92
N GLU A 37 -3.65 57.47 -58.60
CA GLU A 37 -4.16 57.74 -57.26
C GLU A 37 -4.86 56.51 -56.66
N ARG A 38 -5.69 55.81 -57.46
CA ARG A 38 -6.27 54.51 -57.05
C ARG A 38 -5.21 53.43 -56.81
N LYS A 39 -4.17 53.37 -57.63
CA LYS A 39 -3.07 52.42 -57.44
C LYS A 39 -2.26 52.74 -56.19
N ILE A 40 -1.98 54.02 -55.94
CA ILE A 40 -1.29 54.50 -54.75
C ILE A 40 -2.12 54.16 -53.51
N ASN A 41 -3.42 54.47 -53.48
CA ASN A 41 -4.30 54.11 -52.36
C ASN A 41 -4.38 52.58 -52.16
N SER A 42 -4.36 51.79 -53.23
CA SER A 42 -4.33 50.32 -53.10
C SER A 42 -3.02 49.79 -52.55
N LEU A 43 -1.88 50.41 -52.91
CA LEU A 43 -0.56 50.06 -52.39
C LEU A 43 -0.41 50.51 -50.93
N GLU A 44 -0.95 51.67 -50.58
CA GLU A 44 -0.99 52.18 -49.22
C GLU A 44 -1.83 51.27 -48.31
N ASN A 45 -3.03 50.88 -48.75
CA ASN A 45 -3.85 49.91 -48.02
C ASN A 45 -3.17 48.54 -47.87
N LEU A 46 -2.43 48.10 -48.89
CA LEU A 46 -1.71 46.83 -48.85
C LEU A 46 -0.49 46.90 -47.93
N ALA A 47 0.22 48.03 -47.89
CA ALA A 47 1.31 48.29 -46.95
C ALA A 47 0.80 48.34 -45.51
N ILE A 48 -0.32 49.01 -45.25
CA ILE A 48 -0.99 49.03 -43.94
C ILE A 48 -1.41 47.61 -43.53
N SER A 49 -1.98 46.84 -44.46
CA SER A 49 -2.38 45.45 -44.20
C SER A 49 -1.17 44.54 -43.93
N GLN A 50 -0.04 44.75 -44.61
CA GLN A 50 1.19 44.00 -44.35
C GLN A 50 1.80 44.37 -43.00
N ASP A 51 1.78 45.65 -42.62
CA ASP A 51 2.29 46.10 -41.32
C ASP A 51 1.45 45.52 -40.17
N GLU A 52 0.12 45.53 -40.29
CA GLU A 52 -0.77 44.84 -39.33
C GLU A 52 -0.51 43.33 -39.28
N MET A 53 -0.22 42.69 -40.42
CA MET A 53 0.08 41.26 -40.49
C MET A 53 1.41 40.93 -39.81
N ILE A 54 2.45 41.74 -40.06
CA ILE A 54 3.77 41.61 -39.43
C ILE A 54 3.63 41.78 -37.92
N LYS A 55 2.84 42.76 -37.46
CA LYS A 55 2.59 42.99 -36.04
C LYS A 55 1.92 41.77 -35.39
N LYS A 56 0.86 41.22 -36.01
CA LYS A 56 0.19 40.00 -35.51
C LYS A 56 1.10 38.78 -35.50
N MET A 57 1.92 38.58 -36.54
CA MET A 57 2.89 37.48 -36.55
C MET A 57 3.94 37.64 -35.46
N THR A 58 4.41 38.87 -35.22
CA THR A 58 5.38 39.17 -34.16
C THR A 58 4.79 38.87 -32.79
N GLU A 59 3.54 39.25 -32.56
CA GLU A 59 2.80 38.91 -31.34
C GLU A 59 2.67 37.39 -31.15
N GLN A 60 2.31 36.65 -32.21
CA GLN A 60 2.21 35.18 -32.18
C GLN A 60 3.57 34.50 -31.93
N ILE A 61 4.65 35.00 -32.53
CA ILE A 61 6.01 34.48 -32.31
C ILE A 61 6.43 34.70 -30.86
N ASN A 62 6.14 35.87 -30.29
CA ASN A 62 6.45 36.17 -28.90
C ASN A 62 5.64 35.26 -27.94
N GLU A 63 4.38 35.00 -28.25
CA GLU A 63 3.54 34.12 -27.45
C GLU A 63 4.00 32.66 -27.53
N LEU A 64 4.38 32.17 -28.71
CA LEU A 64 4.98 30.84 -28.89
C LEU A 64 6.33 30.71 -28.17
N ALA A 65 7.16 31.75 -28.21
CA ALA A 65 8.44 31.77 -27.51
C ALA A 65 8.22 31.67 -25.98
N LYS A 66 7.22 32.38 -25.45
CA LYS A 66 6.83 32.30 -24.04
C LYS A 66 6.35 30.89 -23.67
N GLN A 67 5.43 30.32 -24.44
CA GLN A 67 4.94 28.95 -24.21
C GLN A 67 6.08 27.92 -24.26
N THR A 68 7.00 28.06 -25.21
CA THR A 68 8.16 27.15 -25.34
C THR A 68 9.06 27.22 -24.10
N SER A 69 9.32 28.42 -23.58
CA SER A 69 10.08 28.60 -22.34
C SER A 69 9.38 27.96 -21.13
N GLU A 70 8.06 28.14 -21.02
CA GLU A 70 7.25 27.51 -19.96
C GLU A 70 7.28 25.99 -20.06
N TYR A 71 7.16 25.42 -21.27
CA TYR A 71 7.26 23.97 -21.48
C TYR A 71 8.65 23.42 -21.17
N GLN A 72 9.72 24.14 -21.54
CA GLN A 72 11.08 23.74 -21.20
C GLN A 72 11.27 23.71 -19.68
N PHE A 73 10.79 24.74 -18.98
CA PHE A 73 10.85 24.79 -17.53
C PHE A 73 10.05 23.64 -16.89
N GLN A 74 8.81 23.40 -17.35
CA GLN A 74 8.00 22.27 -16.87
C GLN A 74 8.68 20.92 -17.13
N SER A 75 9.31 20.74 -18.30
CA SER A 75 10.01 19.50 -18.62
C SER A 75 11.19 19.24 -17.68
N VAL A 76 11.92 20.29 -17.27
CA VAL A 76 13.01 20.16 -16.28
C VAL A 76 12.44 19.74 -14.92
N LEU A 77 11.37 20.39 -14.47
CA LEU A 77 10.71 20.03 -13.21
C LEU A 77 10.17 18.60 -13.22
N MET A 78 9.57 18.15 -14.33
CA MET A 78 9.09 16.77 -14.44
C MET A 78 10.24 15.76 -14.40
N LYS A 79 11.39 16.08 -15.00
CA LYS A 79 12.58 15.24 -14.95
C LYS A 79 13.11 15.11 -13.51
N GLU A 80 13.15 16.22 -12.77
CA GLU A 80 13.53 16.22 -11.35
C GLU A 80 12.53 15.44 -10.50
N SER A 81 11.24 15.63 -10.74
CA SER A 81 10.16 14.89 -10.06
C SER A 81 10.28 13.39 -10.27
N ASN A 82 10.50 12.93 -11.51
CA ASN A 82 10.69 11.52 -11.82
C ASN A 82 11.93 10.92 -11.13
N SER A 83 13.01 11.71 -11.00
CA SER A 83 14.20 11.30 -10.26
C SER A 83 13.90 11.12 -8.75
N LEU A 84 13.14 12.04 -8.15
CA LEU A 84 12.71 11.94 -6.75
C LEU A 84 11.79 10.74 -6.52
N ILE A 85 10.82 10.51 -7.41
CA ILE A 85 9.94 9.34 -7.35
C ILE A 85 10.74 8.04 -7.42
N SER A 86 11.76 7.98 -8.30
CA SER A 86 12.63 6.81 -8.41
C SER A 86 13.38 6.53 -7.10
N LYS A 87 13.95 7.56 -6.46
CA LYS A 87 14.58 7.44 -5.14
C LYS A 87 13.61 7.02 -4.05
N GLN A 88 12.38 7.52 -4.09
CA GLN A 88 11.35 7.13 -3.12
C GLN A 88 11.01 5.65 -3.24
N ILE A 89 10.88 5.12 -4.46
CA ILE A 89 10.64 3.70 -4.71
C ILE A 89 11.80 2.85 -4.18
N GLU A 90 13.04 3.27 -4.42
CA GLU A 90 14.25 2.60 -3.92
C GLU A 90 14.24 2.52 -2.38
N LEU A 91 14.00 3.64 -1.70
CA LEU A 91 13.89 3.68 -0.24
C LEU A 91 12.76 2.81 0.30
N GLN A 92 11.60 2.79 -0.35
CA GLN A 92 10.49 1.93 0.04
C GLN A 92 10.83 0.44 -0.11
N ASN A 93 11.55 0.07 -1.16
CA ASN A 93 12.01 -1.30 -1.38
C ASN A 93 13.00 -1.73 -0.30
N ASP A 94 13.96 -0.88 0.06
CA ASP A 94 14.91 -1.14 1.14
C ASP A 94 14.22 -1.34 2.50
N ILE A 95 13.24 -0.48 2.82
CA ILE A 95 12.42 -0.63 4.04
C ILE A 95 11.67 -1.96 4.03
N PHE A 96 11.07 -2.33 2.90
CA PHE A 96 10.33 -3.57 2.77
C PHE A 96 11.24 -4.80 2.96
N LEU A 97 12.41 -4.83 2.32
CA LEU A 97 13.38 -5.90 2.47
C LEU A 97 13.90 -6.02 3.91
N HIS A 98 14.21 -4.88 4.55
CA HIS A 98 14.64 -4.87 5.94
C HIS A 98 13.54 -5.39 6.89
N ASN A 99 12.29 -4.97 6.67
CA ASN A 99 11.15 -5.45 7.47
C ASN A 99 10.88 -6.95 7.28
N LYS A 100 11.03 -7.46 6.05
CA LYS A 100 10.94 -8.90 5.78
C LYS A 100 11.99 -9.69 6.58
N GLY A 101 13.24 -9.21 6.59
CA GLY A 101 14.32 -9.82 7.39
C GLY A 101 14.06 -9.75 8.90
N ILE A 102 13.41 -8.70 9.40
CA ILE A 102 13.00 -8.60 10.82
C ILE A 102 11.93 -9.64 11.17
N GLU A 103 10.90 -9.79 10.34
CA GLU A 103 9.82 -10.77 10.57
C GLU A 103 10.35 -12.22 10.52
N GLU A 104 11.26 -12.53 9.60
CA GLU A 104 11.93 -13.84 9.55
C GLU A 104 12.72 -14.12 10.84
N LYS A 105 13.52 -13.16 11.31
CA LYS A 105 14.26 -13.30 12.59
C LYS A 105 13.34 -13.39 13.80
N LYS A 106 12.19 -12.73 13.77
CA LYS A 106 11.19 -12.79 14.85
C LYS A 106 10.53 -14.17 14.91
N LEU A 107 10.24 -14.77 13.76
CA LEU A 107 9.76 -16.16 13.67
C LEU A 107 10.83 -17.14 14.18
N GLU A 108 12.09 -16.96 13.77
CA GLU A 108 13.21 -17.78 14.25
C GLU A 108 13.39 -17.66 15.77
N ILE A 109 13.26 -16.45 16.33
CA ILE A 109 13.29 -16.25 17.80
C ILE A 109 12.09 -16.90 18.48
N GLN A 110 10.90 -16.87 17.88
CA GLN A 110 9.73 -17.59 18.43
C GLN A 110 9.93 -19.10 18.41
N GLU A 111 10.51 -19.64 17.34
CA GLU A 111 10.84 -21.05 17.23
C GLU A 111 11.90 -21.47 18.25
N ILE A 112 12.99 -20.70 18.38
CA ILE A 112 14.04 -20.95 19.38
C ILE A 112 13.48 -20.85 20.80
N LYS A 113 12.63 -19.85 21.09
CA LYS A 113 11.93 -19.76 22.38
C LYS A 113 11.13 -21.04 22.64
N ARG A 114 10.29 -21.46 21.68
CA ARG A 114 9.50 -22.70 21.77
C ARG A 114 10.35 -23.95 22.00
N LEU A 115 11.47 -24.08 21.29
CA LEU A 115 12.40 -25.21 21.44
C LEU A 115 13.17 -25.19 22.76
N SER A 116 13.41 -24.00 23.34
CA SER A 116 14.09 -23.83 24.62
C SER A 116 13.18 -23.92 25.84
N GLU A 117 11.86 -23.93 25.63
CA GLU A 117 10.87 -23.90 26.68
C GLU A 117 10.66 -25.27 27.35
N ILE A 118 10.39 -25.22 28.66
CA ILE A 118 10.28 -26.41 29.49
C ILE A 118 8.97 -27.14 29.14
N LYS A 119 9.10 -28.40 28.72
CA LYS A 119 7.97 -29.33 28.48
C LYS A 119 6.88 -29.23 29.55
N PRO A 120 5.58 -29.37 29.19
CA PRO A 120 4.51 -29.38 30.18
C PRO A 120 4.81 -30.41 31.26
N HIS A 121 4.74 -29.99 32.52
CA HIS A 121 5.00 -30.86 33.65
C HIS A 121 4.19 -30.41 34.85
N PHE A 122 3.57 -31.37 35.50
CA PHE A 122 2.74 -31.13 36.67
C PHE A 122 3.55 -31.35 37.94
N THR A 123 3.31 -30.49 38.92
CA THR A 123 3.92 -30.56 40.25
C THR A 123 2.82 -30.57 41.31
N ASN A 124 3.11 -31.17 42.47
CA ASN A 124 2.12 -31.31 43.51
C ASN A 124 1.88 -29.93 44.14
N ASN A 125 0.63 -29.47 44.10
CA ASN A 125 0.19 -28.20 44.67
C ASN A 125 -0.78 -28.43 45.85
N GLY A 126 -0.66 -29.59 46.49
CA GLY A 126 -1.45 -29.99 47.64
C GLY A 126 -2.63 -30.87 47.29
N GLY A 127 -3.54 -31.00 48.24
CA GLY A 127 -4.71 -31.84 48.13
C GLY A 127 -5.47 -31.86 49.44
N SER A 128 -6.74 -32.22 49.37
CA SER A 128 -7.62 -32.36 50.52
C SER A 128 -8.29 -33.73 50.47
N GLY A 129 -8.70 -34.26 51.61
CA GLY A 129 -9.38 -35.55 51.62
C GLY A 129 -10.11 -35.83 52.92
N SER A 130 -11.21 -36.56 52.79
CA SER A 130 -11.98 -37.16 53.88
C SER A 130 -11.86 -38.68 53.81
N SER A 131 -12.43 -39.42 54.75
CA SER A 131 -12.49 -40.91 54.72
C SER A 131 -13.20 -41.49 53.49
N SER A 132 -13.95 -40.68 52.73
CA SER A 132 -14.76 -41.14 51.60
C SER A 132 -14.26 -40.68 50.24
N ASN A 133 -13.51 -39.59 50.19
CA ASN A 133 -13.05 -38.95 48.96
C ASN A 133 -11.75 -38.18 49.17
N PHE A 134 -11.03 -37.89 48.10
CA PHE A 134 -9.90 -36.98 48.12
C PHE A 134 -9.71 -36.28 46.78
N LEU A 135 -8.94 -35.21 46.84
CA LEU A 135 -8.66 -34.31 45.74
C LEU A 135 -7.16 -34.07 45.69
N ILE A 136 -6.58 -34.24 44.50
CA ILE A 136 -5.18 -33.95 44.22
C ILE A 136 -5.14 -32.67 43.38
N ASN A 137 -4.42 -31.65 43.86
CA ASN A 137 -4.18 -30.43 43.11
C ASN A 137 -2.81 -30.49 42.46
N LEU A 138 -2.80 -30.41 41.14
CA LEU A 138 -1.57 -30.37 40.35
C LEU A 138 -1.42 -29.02 39.71
N LYS A 139 -0.23 -28.43 39.80
CA LYS A 139 0.10 -27.17 39.12
C LYS A 139 0.99 -27.44 37.92
N ASN A 140 0.57 -26.94 36.76
CA ASN A 140 1.43 -26.96 35.58
C ASN A 140 2.55 -25.92 35.75
N LYS A 141 3.79 -26.36 35.61
CA LYS A 141 4.99 -25.53 35.70
C LYS A 141 5.72 -25.40 34.36
N GLY A 142 5.26 -26.13 33.33
CA GLY A 142 5.75 -26.02 31.96
C GLY A 142 4.76 -25.28 31.07
N PHE A 143 4.79 -25.61 29.78
CA PHE A 143 3.88 -25.08 28.76
C PHE A 143 2.47 -25.66 28.82
N THR A 144 1.55 -25.11 28.03
CA THR A 144 0.14 -25.54 28.01
C THR A 144 0.01 -27.03 27.72
N ALA A 145 -0.70 -27.73 28.60
CA ALA A 145 -1.05 -29.14 28.44
C ALA A 145 -2.50 -29.27 27.96
N ARG A 146 -2.74 -30.16 27.00
CA ARG A 146 -4.05 -30.43 26.40
C ARG A 146 -4.38 -31.92 26.47
N ASN A 147 -5.64 -32.28 26.19
CA ASN A 147 -6.08 -33.67 26.08
C ASN A 147 -5.76 -34.52 27.31
N LEU A 148 -5.95 -33.96 28.51
CA LEU A 148 -5.56 -34.63 29.75
C LEU A 148 -6.41 -35.87 29.99
N ARG A 149 -5.74 -36.99 30.27
CA ARG A 149 -6.37 -38.28 30.60
C ARG A 149 -5.68 -38.91 31.79
N LEU A 150 -6.46 -39.66 32.56
CA LEU A 150 -5.96 -40.44 33.68
C LEU A 150 -6.01 -41.92 33.34
N ASN A 151 -4.89 -42.59 33.58
CA ASN A 151 -4.82 -44.03 33.59
C ASN A 151 -4.52 -44.50 35.02
N LYS A 152 -5.31 -45.43 35.54
CA LYS A 152 -5.10 -45.98 36.88
C LYS A 152 -4.15 -47.17 36.77
N ILE A 153 -3.00 -47.09 37.45
CA ILE A 153 -2.05 -48.21 37.54
C ILE A 153 -2.34 -49.04 38.79
N ARG A 154 -2.46 -48.38 39.95
CA ARG A 154 -2.60 -49.02 41.26
C ARG A 154 -3.56 -48.27 42.17
N GLY A 155 -4.22 -48.99 43.07
CA GLY A 155 -5.14 -48.43 44.08
C GLY A 155 -6.52 -49.07 44.00
N GLU A 156 -6.62 -50.36 44.30
CA GLU A 156 -7.81 -51.20 44.08
C GLU A 156 -9.12 -50.56 44.55
N PHE A 157 -9.09 -49.91 45.71
CA PHE A 157 -10.27 -49.31 46.35
C PHE A 157 -10.56 -47.86 45.98
N ILE A 158 -9.79 -47.27 45.06
CA ILE A 158 -9.88 -45.86 44.67
C ILE A 158 -10.42 -45.75 43.24
N ILE A 159 -11.43 -44.91 43.07
CA ILE A 159 -12.05 -44.62 41.77
C ILE A 159 -11.81 -43.15 41.46
N PHE A 160 -11.02 -42.88 40.41
CA PHE A 160 -10.74 -41.54 39.93
C PHE A 160 -11.85 -41.07 38.99
N GLU A 161 -12.27 -39.81 39.13
CA GLU A 161 -13.16 -39.16 38.17
C GLU A 161 -12.42 -38.92 36.85
N LYS A 162 -13.13 -39.06 35.74
CA LYS A 162 -12.57 -38.77 34.42
C LYS A 162 -12.29 -37.28 34.30
N LEU A 163 -11.11 -36.92 33.80
CA LEU A 163 -10.80 -35.55 33.44
C LEU A 163 -11.53 -35.15 32.15
N ASN A 164 -11.83 -33.86 32.02
CA ASN A 164 -12.34 -33.31 30.78
C ASN A 164 -11.16 -33.13 29.80
N PRO A 165 -11.14 -33.85 28.65
CA PRO A 165 -10.04 -33.76 27.69
C PRO A 165 -9.99 -32.42 26.95
N GLU A 166 -11.10 -31.67 26.89
CA GLU A 166 -11.18 -30.38 26.18
C GLU A 166 -10.54 -29.23 26.97
N VAL A 167 -10.14 -29.47 28.22
CA VAL A 167 -9.55 -28.44 29.06
C VAL A 167 -8.06 -28.28 28.74
N GLU A 168 -7.67 -27.05 28.44
CA GLU A 168 -6.26 -26.66 28.30
C GLU A 168 -5.74 -26.06 29.62
N ILE A 169 -4.59 -26.55 30.10
CA ILE A 169 -3.98 -26.09 31.34
C ILE A 169 -2.71 -25.32 31.02
N ASP A 170 -2.79 -24.00 31.01
CA ASP A 170 -1.63 -23.11 30.82
C ASP A 170 -0.63 -23.16 31.98
N SER A 171 0.55 -22.60 31.73
CA SER A 171 1.58 -22.45 32.75
C SER A 171 1.05 -21.72 33.99
N GLY A 172 1.34 -22.28 35.16
CA GLY A 172 0.93 -21.72 36.45
C GLY A 172 -0.51 -22.03 36.86
N LYS A 173 -1.34 -22.61 35.98
CA LYS A 173 -2.71 -23.04 36.30
C LYS A 173 -2.73 -24.40 36.99
N ASN A 174 -3.82 -24.65 37.72
CA ASN A 174 -4.03 -25.88 38.46
C ASN A 174 -5.03 -26.78 37.75
N ILE A 175 -4.88 -28.09 37.93
CA ILE A 175 -5.90 -29.09 37.65
C ILE A 175 -6.23 -29.86 38.92
N GLU A 176 -7.51 -30.17 39.09
CA GLU A 176 -8.01 -30.95 40.22
C GLU A 176 -8.34 -32.37 39.75
N ILE A 177 -7.76 -33.37 40.41
CA ILE A 177 -8.09 -34.78 40.21
C ILE A 177 -8.91 -35.23 41.42
N LYS A 178 -10.17 -35.59 41.19
CA LYS A 178 -11.09 -36.07 42.23
C LYS A 178 -11.12 -37.60 42.26
N ALA A 179 -11.15 -38.15 43.46
CA ALA A 179 -11.17 -39.59 43.67
C ALA A 179 -12.09 -39.98 44.82
N ASN A 180 -12.86 -41.06 44.62
CA ASN A 180 -13.77 -41.63 45.60
C ASN A 180 -13.25 -42.98 46.10
N ILE A 181 -13.37 -43.21 47.41
CA ILE A 181 -12.96 -44.47 48.05
C ILE A 181 -14.18 -45.37 48.19
N THR A 182 -14.05 -46.58 47.64
CA THR A 182 -15.07 -47.63 47.74
C THR A 182 -15.36 -48.01 49.19
N PRO A 183 -16.59 -48.47 49.53
CA PRO A 183 -16.95 -48.82 50.90
C PRO A 183 -16.00 -49.83 51.57
N SER A 184 -15.49 -50.81 50.82
CA SER A 184 -14.50 -51.79 51.29
C SER A 184 -13.15 -51.16 51.63
N GLY A 185 -12.71 -50.16 50.84
CA GLY A 185 -11.48 -49.41 51.12
C GLY A 185 -11.57 -48.50 52.34
N ARG A 186 -12.75 -47.97 52.67
CA ARG A 186 -12.93 -47.10 53.84
C ARG A 186 -12.64 -47.81 55.16
N ASN A 187 -12.95 -49.10 55.23
CA ASN A 187 -12.72 -49.93 56.41
C ASN A 187 -11.25 -50.40 56.53
N GLN A 188 -10.46 -50.25 55.47
CA GLN A 188 -9.04 -50.62 55.40
C GLN A 188 -8.11 -49.40 55.36
N ASP A 189 -8.65 -48.18 55.30
CA ASP A 189 -7.89 -46.93 55.22
C ASP A 189 -7.28 -46.57 56.60
N ASN A 190 -6.05 -47.01 56.83
CA ASN A 190 -5.24 -46.62 57.99
C ASN A 190 -4.59 -45.21 57.83
N GLY A 191 -5.15 -44.36 56.96
CA GLY A 191 -4.63 -43.02 56.66
C GLY A 191 -3.47 -43.00 55.67
N ASN A 192 -3.07 -44.15 55.12
CA ASN A 192 -2.05 -44.26 54.07
C ASN A 192 -2.68 -44.79 52.79
N ARG A 193 -3.14 -43.88 51.94
CA ARG A 193 -3.81 -44.19 50.67
C ARG A 193 -2.76 -44.46 49.61
N ASP A 194 -2.50 -45.74 49.37
CA ASP A 194 -1.57 -46.18 48.33
C ASP A 194 -2.27 -46.18 46.96
N TYR A 195 -1.81 -45.31 46.06
CA TYR A 195 -2.28 -45.23 44.68
C TYR A 195 -1.14 -44.84 43.74
N GLU A 196 -1.25 -45.32 42.50
CA GLU A 196 -0.40 -44.93 41.39
C GLU A 196 -1.29 -44.66 40.18
N ILE A 197 -1.18 -43.45 39.63
CA ILE A 197 -1.89 -43.03 38.42
C ILE A 197 -0.91 -42.43 37.42
N GLU A 198 -1.24 -42.55 36.15
CA GLU A 198 -0.56 -41.90 35.04
C GLU A 198 -1.44 -40.77 34.50
N LEU A 199 -0.89 -39.57 34.50
CA LEU A 199 -1.45 -38.43 33.79
C LEU A 199 -0.86 -38.40 32.38
N LEU A 200 -1.72 -38.57 31.39
CA LEU A 200 -1.41 -38.48 29.97
C LEU A 200 -1.85 -37.10 29.48
N PHE A 201 -1.00 -36.42 28.72
CA PHE A 201 -1.30 -35.11 28.17
C PHE A 201 -0.47 -34.83 26.92
N GLU A 202 -0.89 -33.83 26.16
CA GLU A 202 -0.24 -33.41 24.93
C GLU A 202 0.23 -31.96 25.06
N ASP A 203 1.36 -31.62 24.44
CA ASP A 203 1.70 -30.21 24.23
C ASP A 203 0.93 -29.63 23.03
N ILE A 204 1.11 -28.34 22.78
CA ILE A 204 0.47 -27.62 21.66
C ILE A 204 0.90 -28.21 20.31
N ASP A 205 2.09 -28.82 20.25
CA ASP A 205 2.67 -29.42 19.04
C ASP A 205 2.21 -30.88 18.83
N GLY A 206 1.38 -31.42 19.72
CA GLY A 206 0.84 -32.78 19.65
C GLY A 206 1.79 -33.86 20.18
N ASN A 207 2.92 -33.49 20.79
CA ASN A 207 3.78 -34.48 21.44
C ASN A 207 3.08 -35.00 22.69
N LYS A 208 3.04 -36.32 22.83
CA LYS A 208 2.34 -37.00 23.92
C LYS A 208 3.31 -37.29 25.06
N TYR A 209 2.89 -36.96 26.28
CA TYR A 209 3.65 -37.20 27.49
C TYR A 209 2.84 -38.03 28.48
N LYS A 210 3.55 -38.82 29.28
CA LYS A 210 3.03 -39.48 30.47
C LYS A 210 3.78 -39.02 31.69
N GLN A 211 3.07 -38.80 32.79
CA GLN A 211 3.66 -38.46 34.06
C GLN A 211 3.06 -39.31 35.17
N LYS A 212 3.92 -40.05 35.87
CA LYS A 212 3.51 -40.90 37.00
C LYS A 212 3.28 -40.07 38.26
N ILE A 213 2.23 -40.42 38.99
CA ILE A 213 1.83 -39.79 40.24
C ILE A 213 1.58 -40.89 41.27
N GLU A 214 2.40 -40.90 42.31
CA GLU A 214 2.40 -41.91 43.38
C GLU A 214 2.34 -41.21 44.73
N ASN A 215 1.28 -41.41 45.51
CA ASN A 215 1.15 -40.95 46.91
C ASN A 215 2.03 -39.74 47.31
N ARG A 216 1.62 -38.53 46.85
CA ARG A 216 2.29 -37.22 46.99
C ARG A 216 3.59 -36.98 46.20
N LYS A 217 4.22 -38.01 45.65
CA LYS A 217 5.34 -37.92 44.71
C LYS A 217 4.83 -37.82 43.28
N ILE A 218 5.52 -37.02 42.48
CA ILE A 218 5.25 -36.88 41.05
C ILE A 218 6.55 -37.10 40.31
N GLY A 219 6.53 -38.06 39.38
CA GLY A 219 7.66 -38.34 38.50
C GLY A 219 7.85 -37.24 37.44
N ASN A 220 8.96 -37.26 36.74
CA ASN A 220 9.15 -36.38 35.59
C ASN A 220 8.26 -36.84 34.42
N PRO A 221 7.81 -35.92 33.54
CA PRO A 221 7.08 -36.32 32.35
C PRO A 221 8.02 -36.99 31.35
N GLU A 222 7.57 -38.10 30.81
CA GLU A 222 8.26 -38.91 29.80
C GLU A 222 7.53 -38.79 28.46
N LEU A 223 8.29 -38.65 27.37
CA LEU A 223 7.73 -38.63 26.03
C LEU A 223 7.24 -40.03 25.66
N ILE A 224 6.00 -40.13 25.20
CA ILE A 224 5.44 -41.35 24.64
C ILE A 224 5.87 -41.35 23.17
N LYS A 225 6.89 -42.16 22.85
CA LYS A 225 7.25 -42.43 21.46
C LYS A 225 6.17 -43.33 20.86
N GLU A 226 5.47 -42.85 19.84
CA GLU A 226 4.68 -43.71 18.95
C GLU A 226 5.59 -44.53 18.03
#